data_AF-A0A0R2XKV5-F1
#
_entry.id   AF-A0A0R2XKV5-F1
#
_cell.length_a   1.000
_cell.length_b   1.000
_cell.length_c   1.000
_cell.angle_alpha   90.00
_cell.angle_beta   90.00
_cell.angle_gamma   90.00
#
_symmetry.space_group_name_H-M   'P 1'
#
loop_
_entity.id
_entity.type
_entity.pdbx_description
1 polymer ?
#
loop_
_entity_poly.entity_id
_entity_poly.type
_entity_poly.pdbx_seq_one_letter_code
_entity_poly.pdbx_strand_id
1 'polypeptide(L)'
;MLLSVSFVAYCWRSTVTERTQLRQDTKRISQFTLSYAWCIIPILISLIYAFAQVLLLPIKNHVALTYHLPWVFLFIQQNSFFIEAFNRYHKVIFPVGADVLFYPFIAMGTMRGLAFFSFSRYIAIGAGFYALSRCFASEKTAIVSAIILISLTAIALKSVTVKNDIIMAS
;
A
#
# COMPACT_ATOMS: atom_id res chain seq x y z
N MET A 1 7.60 21.78 5.04
CA MET A 1 9.02 21.34 5.12
C MET A 1 9.52 21.10 6.55
N LEU A 2 9.18 21.90 7.56
CA LEU A 2 9.64 21.65 8.96
C LEU A 2 9.08 20.36 9.58
N LEU A 3 7.82 20.02 9.30
CA LEU A 3 7.19 18.78 9.77
C LEU A 3 7.85 17.52 9.18
N SER A 4 8.22 17.54 7.90
CA SER A 4 8.90 16.41 7.25
C SER A 4 10.30 16.18 7.81
N VAL A 5 11.06 17.25 8.10
CA VAL A 5 12.39 17.13 8.72
C VAL A 5 12.28 16.60 10.16
N SER A 6 11.30 17.07 10.92
CA SER A 6 11.06 16.61 12.30
C SER A 6 10.65 15.14 12.35
N PHE A 7 9.80 14.71 11.41
CA PHE A 7 9.40 13.30 11.28
C PHE A 7 10.58 12.40 10.88
N VAL A 8 11.39 12.82 9.91
CA VAL A 8 12.60 12.06 9.51
C VAL A 8 13.59 11.96 10.67
N ALA A 9 13.82 13.05 11.41
CA ALA A 9 14.68 13.04 12.59
C ALA A 9 14.14 12.12 13.70
N TYR A 10 12.83 12.11 13.92
CA TYR A 10 12.17 11.21 14.87
C TYR A 10 12.33 9.74 14.47
N CYS A 11 12.02 9.40 13.22
CA CYS A 11 12.21 8.05 12.68
C CYS A 11 13.66 7.59 12.78
N TRP A 12 14.61 8.48 12.45
CA TRP A 12 16.04 8.20 12.58
C TRP A 12 16.43 7.90 14.03
N ARG A 13 16.02 8.76 14.97
CA ARG A 13 16.31 8.58 16.40
C ARG A 13 15.68 7.29 16.94
N SER A 14 14.45 6.98 16.58
CA SER A 14 13.76 5.74 16.96
C SER A 14 14.54 4.52 16.46
N THR A 15 14.96 4.54 15.19
CA THR A 15 15.73 3.45 14.56
C THR A 15 17.09 3.23 15.25
N VAL A 16 17.75 4.31 15.65
CA VAL A 16 19.03 4.23 16.38
C VAL A 16 18.84 3.68 17.80
N THR A 17 17.77 4.09 18.48
CA THR A 17 17.48 3.69 19.87
C THR A 17 17.12 2.21 19.94
N GLU A 18 16.35 1.69 18.99
CA GLU A 18 15.89 0.29 18.95
C GLU A 18 16.81 -0.63 18.14
N ARG A 19 18.01 -0.17 17.75
CA ARG A 19 18.90 -0.88 16.82
C ARG A 19 19.26 -2.30 17.27
N THR A 20 19.42 -2.51 18.58
CA THR A 20 19.73 -3.82 19.17
C THR A 20 18.55 -4.79 19.03
N GLN A 21 17.34 -4.31 19.29
CA GLN A 21 16.10 -5.07 19.16
C GLN A 21 15.80 -5.38 17.69
N LEU A 22 15.91 -4.38 16.80
CA LEU A 22 15.82 -4.57 15.35
C LEU A 22 16.80 -5.62 14.83
N ARG A 23 18.06 -5.64 15.34
CA ARG A 23 19.06 -6.64 14.94
C ARG A 23 18.71 -8.04 15.42
N GLN A 24 18.13 -8.17 16.62
CA GLN A 24 17.63 -9.45 17.12
C GLN A 24 16.43 -9.95 16.32
N ASP A 25 15.49 -9.07 16.00
CA ASP A 25 14.32 -9.40 15.19
C ASP A 25 14.72 -9.77 13.76
N THR A 26 15.69 -9.07 13.16
CA THR A 26 16.24 -9.41 11.84
C THR A 26 16.88 -10.81 11.86
N LYS A 27 17.61 -11.17 12.92
CA LYS A 27 18.19 -12.51 13.08
C LYS A 27 17.10 -13.58 13.23
N ARG A 28 16.06 -13.32 14.02
CA ARG A 28 14.90 -14.22 14.19
C ARG A 28 14.18 -14.44 12.85
N ILE A 29 13.91 -13.36 12.11
CA ILE A 29 13.29 -13.42 10.79
C ILE A 29 14.16 -14.21 9.81
N SER A 30 15.48 -13.98 9.81
CA SER A 30 16.41 -14.70 8.93
C SER A 30 16.45 -16.20 9.24
N GLN A 31 16.53 -16.57 10.51
CA GLN A 31 16.49 -17.97 10.95
C GLN A 31 15.16 -18.63 10.59
N PHE A 32 14.04 -17.95 10.84
CA PHE A 32 12.70 -18.41 10.46
C PHE A 32 12.57 -18.58 8.93
N THR A 33 13.13 -17.64 8.17
CA THR A 33 13.15 -17.68 6.70
C THR A 33 13.89 -18.89 6.18
N LEU A 34 15.03 -19.23 6.78
CA LEU A 34 15.80 -20.42 6.41
C LEU A 34 15.08 -21.72 6.80
N SER A 35 14.44 -21.77 7.97
CA SER A 35 13.69 -22.95 8.42
C SER A 35 12.46 -23.26 7.56
N TYR A 36 11.83 -22.25 6.95
CA TYR A 36 10.62 -22.38 6.13
C TYR A 36 10.81 -21.86 4.70
N ALA A 37 12.04 -21.98 4.17
CA ALA A 37 12.45 -21.39 2.89
C ALA A 37 11.51 -21.75 1.73
N TRP A 38 11.06 -23.01 1.68
CA TRP A 38 10.15 -23.51 0.63
C TRP A 38 8.81 -22.78 0.57
N CYS A 39 8.28 -22.31 1.71
CA CYS A 39 7.03 -21.57 1.75
C CYS A 39 7.24 -20.06 1.59
N ILE A 40 8.34 -19.53 2.13
CA ILE A 40 8.59 -18.08 2.19
C ILE A 40 9.13 -17.54 0.86
N ILE A 41 10.00 -18.30 0.17
CA ILE A 41 10.60 -17.85 -1.10
C ILE A 41 9.52 -17.53 -2.15
N PRO A 42 8.52 -18.40 -2.43
CA PRO A 42 7.47 -18.09 -3.41
C PRO A 42 6.65 -16.84 -3.07
N ILE A 43 6.35 -16.64 -1.77
CA ILE A 43 5.64 -15.45 -1.29
C ILE A 43 6.49 -14.21 -1.52
N LEU A 44 7.78 -14.26 -1.15
CA LEU A 44 8.70 -13.15 -1.31
C LEU A 44 8.89 -12.78 -2.79
N ILE A 45 9.05 -13.77 -3.67
CA ILE A 45 9.14 -13.56 -5.12
C ILE A 45 7.87 -12.89 -5.63
N SER A 46 6.70 -13.35 -5.17
CA SER A 46 5.40 -12.80 -5.57
C SER A 46 5.23 -11.34 -5.09
N LEU A 47 5.68 -11.03 -3.88
CA LEU A 47 5.70 -9.67 -3.34
C LEU A 47 6.64 -8.74 -4.11
N ILE A 48 7.86 -9.20 -4.42
CA ILE A 48 8.83 -8.45 -5.23
C ILE A 48 8.28 -8.20 -6.63
N TYR A 49 7.67 -9.23 -7.23
CA TYR A 49 7.05 -9.12 -8.54
C TYR A 49 5.90 -8.10 -8.53
N ALA A 50 4.99 -8.18 -7.55
CA ALA A 50 3.89 -7.22 -7.39
C ALA A 50 4.41 -5.79 -7.17
N PHE A 51 5.44 -5.62 -6.35
CA PHE A 51 6.08 -4.32 -6.13
C PHE A 51 6.71 -3.77 -7.42
N ALA A 52 7.40 -4.61 -8.18
CA ALA A 52 7.95 -4.24 -9.48
C ALA A 52 6.85 -3.85 -10.47
N GLN A 53 5.72 -4.56 -10.50
CA GLN A 53 4.58 -4.19 -11.34
C GLN A 53 4.06 -2.79 -11.00
N VAL A 54 3.92 -2.47 -9.70
CA VAL A 54 3.45 -1.16 -9.24
C VAL A 54 4.38 -0.02 -9.67
N LEU A 55 5.70 -0.24 -9.64
CA LEU A 55 6.69 0.78 -9.98
C LEU A 55 6.95 0.92 -11.47
N LEU A 56 6.92 -0.19 -12.22
CA LEU A 56 7.41 -0.21 -13.60
C LEU A 56 6.27 -0.16 -14.63
N LEU A 57 5.10 -0.71 -14.31
CA LEU A 57 4.01 -0.82 -15.27
C LEU A 57 3.03 0.36 -15.15
N PRO A 58 2.52 0.87 -16.29
CA PRO A 58 1.45 1.85 -16.27
C PRO A 58 0.14 1.21 -15.82
N ILE A 59 -0.75 2.02 -15.24
CA ILE A 59 -2.09 1.58 -14.88
C ILE A 59 -2.86 1.15 -16.14
N LYS A 60 -3.45 -0.04 -16.08
CA LYS A 60 -4.37 -0.55 -17.12
C LYS A 60 -5.82 -0.71 -16.62
N ASN A 61 -6.09 -0.40 -15.36
CA ASN A 61 -7.43 -0.55 -14.78
C ASN A 61 -8.40 0.47 -15.39
N HIS A 62 -9.42 -0.02 -16.09
CA HIS A 62 -10.45 0.81 -16.70
C HIS A 62 -11.16 1.73 -15.69
N VAL A 63 -11.43 1.24 -14.48
CA VAL A 63 -12.09 2.04 -13.42
C VAL A 63 -11.21 3.22 -13.01
N ALA A 64 -9.91 2.99 -12.81
CA ALA A 64 -8.95 4.04 -12.47
C ALA A 64 -8.88 5.12 -13.55
N LEU A 65 -8.78 4.70 -14.80
CA LEU A 65 -8.67 5.59 -15.96
C LEU A 65 -9.95 6.38 -16.24
N THR A 66 -11.12 5.85 -15.84
CA THR A 66 -12.42 6.48 -16.11
C THR A 66 -12.88 7.38 -14.99
N TYR A 67 -12.62 7.00 -13.74
CA TYR A 67 -13.25 7.61 -12.57
C TYR A 67 -12.28 8.29 -11.60
N HIS A 68 -11.02 7.86 -11.50
CA HIS A 68 -10.09 8.39 -10.48
C HIS A 68 -9.08 9.37 -11.07
N LEU A 69 -8.34 8.94 -12.10
CA LEU A 69 -7.29 9.74 -12.72
C LEU A 69 -7.81 11.06 -13.31
N PRO A 70 -8.92 11.09 -14.09
CA PRO A 70 -9.43 12.33 -14.65
C PRO A 70 -9.75 13.40 -13.59
N TRP A 71 -10.19 12.99 -12.40
CA TRP A 71 -10.46 13.92 -11.31
C TRP A 71 -9.20 14.59 -10.78
N VAL A 72 -8.12 13.83 -10.63
CA VAL A 72 -6.85 14.40 -10.20
C VAL A 72 -6.32 15.40 -11.22
N PHE A 73 -6.47 15.11 -12.52
CA PHE A 73 -6.16 16.08 -13.57
C PHE A 73 -7.02 17.34 -13.48
N LEU A 74 -8.31 17.21 -13.19
CA LEU A 74 -9.18 18.37 -13.00
C LEU A 74 -8.82 19.17 -11.73
N PHE A 75 -8.44 18.52 -10.63
CA PHE A 75 -7.96 19.21 -9.42
C PHE A 75 -6.71 20.03 -9.72
N ILE A 76 -5.79 19.47 -10.51
CA ILE A 76 -4.59 20.17 -10.98
C ILE A 76 -4.97 21.35 -11.89
N GLN A 77 -5.88 21.13 -12.85
CA GLN A 77 -6.31 22.14 -13.81
C GLN A 77 -7.04 23.32 -13.16
N GLN A 78 -7.91 23.04 -12.18
CA GLN A 78 -8.70 24.06 -11.47
C GLN A 78 -7.99 24.61 -10.24
N ASN A 79 -6.81 24.07 -9.89
CA ASN A 79 -6.07 24.38 -8.67
C ASN A 79 -6.96 24.35 -7.40
N SER A 80 -7.88 23.38 -7.35
CA SER A 80 -8.88 23.25 -6.30
C SER A 80 -9.26 21.79 -6.12
N PHE A 81 -9.47 21.36 -4.88
CA PHE A 81 -10.06 20.05 -4.57
C PHE A 81 -11.59 20.05 -4.68
N PHE A 82 -12.20 21.22 -4.84
CA PHE A 82 -13.62 21.42 -5.01
C PHE A 82 -13.91 21.75 -6.47
N ILE A 83 -14.52 20.80 -7.18
CA ILE A 83 -14.95 21.00 -8.56
C ILE A 83 -16.37 21.55 -8.57
N GLU A 84 -16.52 22.76 -9.11
CA GLU A 84 -17.79 23.49 -9.13
C GLU A 84 -18.74 22.99 -10.23
N ALA A 85 -18.21 22.45 -11.33
CA ALA A 85 -18.98 22.00 -12.48
C ALA A 85 -18.64 20.55 -12.86
N PHE A 86 -19.66 19.68 -12.86
CA PHE A 86 -19.53 18.28 -13.28
C PHE A 86 -20.72 17.86 -14.14
N ASN A 87 -20.45 17.08 -15.19
CA ASN A 87 -21.48 16.66 -16.13
C ASN A 87 -22.21 15.37 -15.72
N ARG A 88 -21.75 14.65 -14.69
CA ARG A 88 -22.33 13.36 -14.26
C ARG A 88 -22.18 13.14 -12.74
N TYR A 89 -23.30 12.87 -12.05
CA TYR A 89 -23.35 12.67 -10.60
C TYR A 89 -22.47 11.53 -10.06
N HIS A 90 -22.38 10.40 -10.77
CA HIS A 90 -21.57 9.25 -10.35
C HIS A 90 -20.05 9.52 -10.33
N LYS A 91 -19.62 10.69 -10.80
CA LYS A 91 -18.23 11.11 -10.72
C LYS A 91 -17.90 11.76 -9.38
N VAL A 92 -18.87 12.29 -8.65
CA VAL A 92 -18.66 13.07 -7.40
C VAL A 92 -18.81 12.21 -6.14
N ILE A 93 -19.31 10.97 -6.28
CA ILE A 93 -19.55 10.06 -5.15
C ILE A 93 -18.28 9.41 -4.59
N PHE A 94 -17.16 9.48 -5.30
CA PHE A 94 -15.92 8.86 -4.86
C PHE A 94 -15.17 9.78 -3.87
N PRO A 95 -14.64 9.25 -2.76
CA PRO A 95 -13.97 10.06 -1.76
C PRO A 95 -12.66 10.64 -2.31
N VAL A 96 -12.56 11.97 -2.31
CA VAL A 96 -11.40 12.75 -2.80
C VAL A 96 -10.10 12.39 -2.09
N GLY A 97 -10.18 11.93 -0.84
CA GLY A 97 -8.99 11.64 -0.02
C GLY A 97 -8.07 10.58 -0.61
N ALA A 98 -8.61 9.61 -1.34
CA ALA A 98 -7.80 8.60 -2.01
C ALA A 98 -7.16 9.11 -3.30
N ASP A 99 -7.91 9.91 -4.06
CA ASP A 99 -7.46 10.45 -5.34
C ASP A 99 -6.36 11.49 -5.15
N VAL A 100 -6.39 12.23 -4.04
CA VAL A 100 -5.30 13.13 -3.60
C VAL A 100 -3.94 12.43 -3.51
N LEU A 101 -3.91 11.14 -3.15
CA LEU A 101 -2.66 10.41 -3.01
C LEU A 101 -1.93 10.27 -4.36
N PHE A 102 -2.64 10.36 -5.48
CA PHE A 102 -2.06 10.28 -6.82
C PHE A 102 -1.40 11.59 -7.27
N TYR A 103 -1.72 12.71 -6.61
CA TYR A 103 -1.26 14.05 -6.98
C TYR A 103 0.26 14.15 -7.14
N PRO A 104 1.11 13.66 -6.21
CA PRO A 104 2.57 13.80 -6.35
C PRO A 104 3.12 13.12 -7.62
N PHE A 105 2.58 11.95 -7.96
CA PHE A 105 3.00 11.20 -9.15
C PHE A 105 2.58 11.91 -10.44
N ILE A 106 1.32 12.37 -10.49
CA ILE A 106 0.78 13.08 -11.65
C ILE A 106 1.47 14.44 -11.82
N ALA A 107 1.76 15.16 -10.74
CA ALA A 107 2.53 16.41 -10.77
C ALA A 107 3.96 16.22 -11.29
N MET A 108 4.57 15.05 -11.06
CA MET A 108 5.86 14.65 -11.64
C MET A 108 5.74 14.14 -13.09
N GLY A 109 4.55 14.18 -13.69
CA GLY A 109 4.30 13.70 -15.06
C GLY A 109 4.38 12.19 -15.22
N THR A 110 4.26 11.42 -14.14
CA THR A 110 4.35 9.96 -14.18
C THR A 110 3.06 9.28 -13.75
N MET A 111 2.66 8.28 -14.52
CA MET A 111 1.53 7.39 -14.20
C MET A 111 2.00 6.08 -13.54
N ARG A 112 3.32 5.94 -13.37
CA ARG A 112 3.94 4.80 -12.71
C ARG A 112 3.98 5.04 -11.20
N GLY A 113 3.87 3.98 -10.39
CA GLY A 113 3.89 4.10 -8.94
C GLY A 113 2.56 4.53 -8.31
N LEU A 114 1.53 4.84 -9.10
CA LEU A 114 0.22 5.24 -8.57
C LEU A 114 -0.46 4.15 -7.73
N ALA A 115 -0.16 2.87 -7.99
CA ALA A 115 -0.64 1.74 -7.16
C ALA A 115 0.17 1.52 -5.88
N PHE A 116 1.19 2.36 -5.60
CA PHE A 116 2.04 2.24 -4.40
C PHE A 116 1.21 2.27 -3.11
N PHE A 117 0.21 3.14 -3.03
CA PHE A 117 -0.67 3.22 -1.87
C PHE A 117 -1.52 1.96 -1.70
N SER A 118 -2.05 1.40 -2.78
CA SER A 118 -2.77 0.12 -2.75
C SER A 118 -1.89 -1.02 -2.26
N PHE A 119 -0.64 -1.07 -2.72
CA PHE A 119 0.32 -2.09 -2.31
C PHE A 119 0.73 -1.92 -0.83
N SER A 120 0.99 -0.69 -0.38
CA SER A 120 1.31 -0.43 1.03
C SER A 120 0.18 -0.86 1.97
N ARG A 121 -1.07 -0.66 1.56
CA ARG A 121 -2.25 -1.12 2.29
C ARG A 121 -2.38 -2.64 2.32
N TYR A 122 -2.08 -3.30 1.20
CA TYR A 122 -2.04 -4.76 1.16
C TYR A 122 -1.07 -5.34 2.21
N ILE A 123 0.12 -4.75 2.36
CA ILE A 123 1.07 -5.12 3.42
C ILE A 123 0.51 -4.79 4.81
N ALA A 124 -0.10 -3.61 4.98
CA ALA A 124 -0.69 -3.20 6.25
C ALA A 124 -1.84 -4.10 6.70
N ILE A 125 -2.69 -4.58 5.77
CA ILE A 125 -3.75 -5.54 6.05
C ILE A 125 -3.16 -6.85 6.58
N GLY A 126 -2.12 -7.37 5.94
CA GLY A 126 -1.42 -8.58 6.41
C GLY A 126 -0.83 -8.40 7.81
N ALA A 127 -0.14 -7.28 8.04
CA ALA A 127 0.46 -6.97 9.34
C ALA A 127 -0.59 -6.73 10.44
N GLY A 128 -1.66 -6.00 10.13
CA GLY A 128 -2.77 -5.73 11.04
C GLY A 128 -3.53 -7.00 11.39
N PHE A 129 -3.77 -7.88 10.42
CA PHE A 129 -4.40 -9.18 10.68
C PHE A 129 -3.51 -10.09 11.51
N TYR A 130 -2.19 -10.10 11.26
CA TYR A 130 -1.25 -10.80 12.14
C TYR A 130 -1.33 -10.27 13.58
N ALA A 131 -1.28 -8.95 13.77
CA ALA A 131 -1.36 -8.32 15.10
C ALA A 131 -2.68 -8.65 15.81
N LEU A 132 -3.79 -8.60 15.09
CA LEU A 132 -5.11 -8.97 15.62
C LEU A 132 -5.17 -10.45 15.99
N SER A 133 -4.73 -11.34 15.09
CA SER A 133 -4.69 -12.79 15.36
C SER A 133 -3.79 -13.14 16.54
N ARG A 134 -2.72 -12.38 16.80
CA ARG A 134 -1.87 -12.56 18.00
C ARG A 134 -2.60 -12.31 19.32
N CYS A 135 -3.70 -11.55 19.31
CA CYS A 135 -4.52 -11.33 20.51
C CYS A 135 -5.37 -12.56 20.88
N PHE A 136 -5.65 -13.45 19.92
CA PHE A 136 -6.58 -14.58 20.11
C PHE A 136 -5.96 -15.95 19.85
N ALA A 137 -4.78 -16.03 19.23
CA ALA A 137 -4.18 -17.28 18.80
C ALA A 137 -2.65 -17.32 19.01
N SER A 138 -2.10 -18.53 18.92
CA SER A 138 -0.65 -18.75 18.97
C SER A 138 0.08 -18.03 17.82
N GLU A 139 1.36 -17.74 18.00
CA GLU A 139 2.18 -17.08 16.98
C GLU A 139 2.13 -17.81 15.63
N LYS A 140 2.26 -19.13 15.63
CA LYS A 140 2.21 -19.95 14.41
C LYS A 140 0.86 -19.83 13.71
N THR A 141 -0.23 -19.91 14.46
CA THR A 141 -1.59 -19.75 13.92
C THR A 141 -1.80 -18.36 13.35
N ALA A 142 -1.31 -17.32 14.04
CA ALA A 142 -1.41 -15.94 13.57
C ALA A 142 -0.66 -15.73 12.25
N ILE A 143 0.57 -16.25 12.12
CA ILE A 143 1.36 -16.18 10.87
C ILE A 143 0.62 -16.87 9.73
N VAL A 144 0.17 -18.12 9.94
CA VAL A 144 -0.56 -18.88 8.91
C VAL A 144 -1.83 -18.16 8.48
N SER A 145 -2.59 -17.63 9.45
CA SER A 145 -3.82 -16.90 9.17
C SER A 145 -3.58 -15.62 8.34
N ALA A 146 -2.49 -14.89 8.64
CA ALA A 146 -2.11 -13.70 7.88
C ALA A 146 -1.65 -14.07 6.47
N ILE A 147 -0.89 -15.15 6.30
CA ILE A 147 -0.49 -15.67 4.98
C ILE A 147 -1.72 -16.06 4.16
N ILE A 148 -2.67 -16.78 4.75
CA ILE A 148 -3.92 -17.17 4.06
C ILE A 148 -4.67 -15.92 3.59
N LEU A 149 -4.81 -14.90 4.45
CA LEU A 149 -5.50 -13.66 4.11
C LEU A 149 -4.84 -12.95 2.92
N ILE A 150 -3.52 -12.74 2.96
CA ILE A 150 -2.81 -12.04 1.87
C ILE A 150 -2.78 -12.87 0.58
N SER A 151 -2.82 -14.20 0.70
CA SER A 151 -2.91 -15.11 -0.45
C SER A 151 -4.28 -15.14 -1.13
N LEU A 152 -5.32 -14.50 -0.57
CA LEU A 152 -6.62 -14.40 -1.24
C LEU A 152 -6.48 -13.62 -2.55
N THR A 153 -6.79 -14.28 -3.67
CA THR A 153 -6.62 -13.74 -5.03
C THR A 153 -7.26 -12.36 -5.20
N ALA A 154 -8.44 -12.13 -4.62
CA ALA A 154 -9.13 -10.84 -4.70
C ALA A 154 -8.35 -9.70 -4.01
N ILE A 155 -7.66 -9.99 -2.91
CA ILE A 155 -6.85 -9.03 -2.16
C ILE A 155 -5.52 -8.80 -2.89
N ALA A 156 -4.86 -9.88 -3.32
CA ALA A 156 -3.60 -9.83 -4.05
C ALA A 156 -3.73 -9.07 -5.38
N LEU A 157 -4.77 -9.34 -6.18
CA LEU A 157 -5.00 -8.63 -7.45
C LEU A 157 -5.28 -7.14 -7.24
N LYS A 158 -5.98 -6.77 -6.15
CA LYS A 158 -6.25 -5.35 -5.85
C LYS A 158 -4.99 -4.60 -5.44
N SER A 159 -3.98 -5.27 -4.87
CA SER A 159 -2.74 -4.65 -4.40
C SER A 159 -1.93 -3.93 -5.50
N VAL A 160 -2.00 -4.42 -6.74
CA VAL A 160 -1.28 -3.86 -7.90
C VAL A 160 -2.14 -2.92 -8.75
N THR A 161 -3.39 -2.68 -8.33
CA THR A 161 -4.32 -1.81 -9.06
C THR A 161 -4.60 -0.53 -8.30
N VAL A 162 -4.87 0.53 -9.05
CA VAL A 162 -5.44 1.75 -8.50
C VAL A 162 -6.95 1.54 -8.41
N LYS A 163 -7.41 1.03 -7.27
CA LYS A 163 -8.84 0.89 -7.00
C LYS A 163 -9.11 1.27 -5.55
N ASN A 164 -10.14 2.09 -5.37
CA ASN A 164 -10.49 2.65 -4.06
C ASN A 164 -11.01 1.61 -3.07
N ASP A 165 -11.42 0.41 -3.52
CA ASP A 165 -11.95 -0.62 -2.62
C ASP A 165 -10.97 -1.01 -1.51
N ILE A 166 -9.67 -1.16 -1.82
CA ILE A 166 -8.67 -1.50 -0.79
C ILE A 166 -8.31 -0.27 0.05
N ILE A 167 -8.56 0.92 -0.50
CA ILE A 167 -8.30 2.20 0.15
C ILE A 167 -9.37 2.52 1.19
N MET A 168 -10.63 2.18 0.91
CA MET A 168 -11.74 2.34 1.85
C MET A 168 -11.83 1.19 2.87
N ALA A 169 -11.20 0.04 2.60
CA ALA A 169 -11.22 -1.12 3.49
C ALA A 169 -10.18 -1.07 4.63
N SER A 170 -9.35 -0.02 4.70
CA SER A 170 -8.29 0.19 5.70
C SER A 170 -8.64 1.26 6.71
#